data_AF-A0A7C7RSK2-F1
#
_entry.id   AF-A0A7C7RSK2-F1
#
_cell.length_a   1.000
_cell.length_b   1.000
_cell.length_c   1.000
_cell.angle_alpha   90.00
_cell.angle_beta   90.00
_cell.angle_gamma   90.00
#
_symmetry.space_group_name_H-M   'P 1'
#
loop_
_entity.id
_entity.type
_entity.pdbx_description
1 polymer ?
#
loop_
_entity_poly.entity_id
_entity_poly.type
_entity_poly.pdbx_seq_one_letter_code
_entity_poly.pdbx_strand_id
1 'polypeptide(L)'
;MKPVPWAKIRDWSCLACGECCKWFVIPLRADELARILHAFGDWAIEFKLGKAYIRKPSTRSRCIFQYKMRDKWLCLLQEMDMKPVACKLWPFIPLTKPKYGRGREAAFEHSGERFFVYVDPRCPGIVLGTPSSYLIQKVLPEVIELRLGLKKHQDFTTSHLKLPVKEQRFTVTPSKIVGYHHEAGSLYSSYPMNRISTSRLSYRLAKL
;
A
#
# COMPACT_ATOMS: atom_id res chain seq x y z
N MET A 1 -17.18 -0.46 9.66
CA MET A 1 -17.56 -1.82 9.21
C MET A 1 -16.75 -2.85 9.98
N LYS A 2 -17.38 -3.96 10.36
CA LYS A 2 -16.75 -5.04 11.13
C LYS A 2 -16.05 -6.03 10.17
N PRO A 3 -14.78 -6.39 10.38
CA PRO A 3 -14.12 -7.42 9.59
C PRO A 3 -14.85 -8.77 9.65
N VAL A 4 -14.84 -9.50 8.53
CA VAL A 4 -15.45 -10.83 8.40
C VAL A 4 -14.37 -11.91 8.40
N PRO A 5 -14.62 -13.10 8.99
CA PRO A 5 -13.65 -14.20 8.94
C PRO A 5 -13.48 -14.71 7.49
N TRP A 6 -12.26 -15.13 7.14
CA TRP A 6 -11.94 -15.61 5.78
C TRP A 6 -12.85 -16.78 5.34
N ALA A 7 -13.30 -17.63 6.27
CA ALA A 7 -14.16 -18.77 5.95
C ALA A 7 -15.55 -18.41 5.41
N LYS A 8 -15.91 -17.11 5.35
CA LYS A 8 -17.12 -16.59 4.69
C LYS A 8 -16.85 -15.97 3.33
N ILE A 9 -15.61 -15.96 2.89
CA ILE A 9 -15.20 -15.43 1.61
C ILE A 9 -15.10 -16.60 0.65
N ARG A 10 -15.90 -16.58 -0.42
CA ARG A 10 -15.77 -17.51 -1.54
C ARG A 10 -14.49 -17.24 -2.29
N ASP A 11 -14.27 -15.99 -2.69
CA ASP A 11 -13.10 -15.61 -3.47
C ASP A 11 -12.75 -14.12 -3.30
N TRP A 12 -11.58 -13.75 -3.79
CA TRP A 12 -11.11 -12.37 -3.83
C TRP A 12 -10.23 -12.11 -5.05
N SER A 13 -10.40 -10.94 -5.68
CA SER A 13 -9.45 -10.43 -6.67
C SER A 13 -9.26 -8.91 -6.55
N CYS A 14 -8.07 -8.42 -6.92
CA CYS A 14 -7.83 -6.99 -6.97
C CYS A 14 -8.37 -6.38 -8.27
N LEU A 15 -9.46 -5.62 -8.14
CA LEU A 15 -10.10 -4.93 -9.26
C LEU A 15 -9.35 -3.66 -9.74
N ALA A 16 -8.21 -3.32 -9.11
CA ALA A 16 -7.54 -2.04 -9.26
C ALA A 16 -8.51 -0.84 -9.12
N CYS A 17 -9.48 -0.94 -8.20
CA CYS A 17 -10.49 0.10 -7.94
C CYS A 17 -9.95 1.27 -7.11
N GLY A 18 -8.82 1.05 -6.41
CA GLY A 18 -8.17 2.04 -5.58
C GLY A 18 -8.79 2.30 -4.22
N GLU A 19 -9.86 1.61 -3.85
CA GLU A 19 -10.53 1.75 -2.54
C GLU A 19 -9.60 1.47 -1.36
N CYS A 20 -8.61 0.60 -1.53
CA CYS A 20 -7.55 0.36 -0.54
C CYS A 20 -6.91 1.67 -0.07
N CYS A 21 -6.57 2.56 -1.00
CA CYS A 21 -5.89 3.82 -0.68
C CYS A 21 -6.82 4.88 -0.07
N LYS A 22 -8.14 4.66 -0.07
CA LYS A 22 -9.13 5.60 0.48
C LYS A 22 -9.38 5.34 1.96
N TRP A 23 -9.53 4.08 2.37
CA TRP A 23 -10.14 3.75 3.66
C TRP A 23 -9.19 3.58 4.84
N PHE A 24 -7.92 3.27 4.60
CA PHE A 24 -6.97 3.08 5.70
C PHE A 24 -5.80 4.07 5.62
N VAL A 25 -5.27 4.38 6.80
CA VAL A 25 -4.00 5.10 6.97
C VAL A 25 -2.90 4.06 6.89
N ILE A 26 -1.88 4.30 6.06
CA ILE A 26 -0.87 3.29 5.73
C ILE A 26 0.31 3.45 6.68
N PRO A 27 0.46 2.62 7.72
CA PRO A 27 1.64 2.65 8.57
C PRO A 27 2.85 2.13 7.81
N LEU A 28 4.02 2.68 8.13
CA LEU A 28 5.29 2.24 7.59
C LEU A 28 6.13 1.56 8.66
N ARG A 29 6.75 0.44 8.30
CA ARG A 29 7.88 -0.14 9.04
C ARG A 29 9.11 0.76 8.89
N ALA A 30 10.10 0.59 9.77
CA ALA A 30 11.32 1.39 9.73
C ALA A 30 12.07 1.26 8.38
N ASP A 31 12.12 0.06 7.82
CA ASP A 31 12.76 -0.19 6.52
C ASP A 31 11.96 0.41 5.35
N GLU A 32 10.63 0.37 5.42
CA GLU A 32 9.76 1.00 4.42
C GLU A 32 9.87 2.52 4.46
N LEU A 33 9.91 3.10 5.67
CA LEU A 33 10.13 4.52 5.89
C LEU A 33 11.47 4.97 5.28
N ALA A 34 12.55 4.27 5.59
CA ALA A 34 13.88 4.60 5.06
C ALA A 34 13.91 4.59 3.53
N ARG A 35 13.34 3.56 2.89
CA ARG A 35 13.27 3.46 1.43
C ARG A 35 12.45 4.61 0.81
N ILE A 36 11.29 4.92 1.39
CA ILE A 36 10.40 5.97 0.84
C ILE A 36 10.99 7.36 1.06
N LEU A 37 11.59 7.63 2.22
CA LEU A 37 12.32 8.88 2.46
C LEU A 37 13.48 9.06 1.49
N HIS A 38 14.23 7.99 1.21
CA HIS A 38 15.35 8.05 0.27
C HIS A 38 14.90 8.37 -1.16
N ALA A 39 13.82 7.72 -1.64
CA ALA A 39 13.37 7.88 -3.02
C ALA A 39 12.51 9.14 -3.26
N PHE A 40 11.71 9.56 -2.28
CA PHE A 40 10.74 10.63 -2.44
C PHE A 40 11.03 11.83 -1.55
N GLY A 41 11.66 11.65 -0.39
CA GLY A 41 11.80 12.70 0.61
C GLY A 41 10.63 12.75 1.60
N ASP A 42 10.71 13.71 2.51
CA ASP A 42 9.80 13.90 3.64
C ASP A 42 8.36 14.26 3.23
N TRP A 43 8.17 14.85 2.04
CA TRP A 43 6.84 15.21 1.54
C TRP A 43 5.90 13.99 1.37
N ALA A 44 6.47 12.78 1.25
CA ALA A 44 5.71 11.55 1.15
C ALA A 44 5.22 10.98 2.48
N ILE A 45 5.70 11.53 3.61
CA ILE A 45 5.55 10.96 4.94
C ILE A 45 4.72 11.87 5.85
N GLU A 46 3.94 11.26 6.74
CA GLU A 46 3.27 11.94 7.84
C GLU A 46 3.59 11.21 9.15
N PHE A 47 3.99 11.95 10.18
CA PHE A 47 4.25 11.40 11.51
C PHE A 47 3.06 11.70 12.44
N LYS A 48 2.53 10.66 13.09
CA LYS A 48 1.45 10.76 14.09
C LYS A 48 1.75 9.83 15.26
N LEU A 49 1.72 10.37 16.49
CA LEU A 49 1.91 9.58 17.73
C LEU A 49 3.17 8.69 17.68
N GLY A 50 4.29 9.23 17.20
CA GLY A 50 5.55 8.51 17.09
C GLY A 50 5.61 7.44 15.99
N LYS A 51 4.61 7.35 15.11
CA LYS A 51 4.57 6.41 13.98
C LYS A 51 4.59 7.15 12.65
N ALA A 52 5.24 6.55 11.66
CA ALA A 52 5.28 7.05 10.30
C ALA A 52 4.19 6.43 9.43
N TYR A 53 3.60 7.25 8.58
CA TYR A 53 2.55 6.87 7.64
C TYR A 53 2.84 7.45 6.27
N ILE A 54 2.32 6.82 5.21
CA ILE A 54 2.22 7.50 3.91
C ILE A 54 1.27 8.69 4.05
N ARG A 55 1.72 9.85 3.57
CA ARG A 55 0.91 11.07 3.57
C ARG A 55 -0.33 10.90 2.69
N LYS A 56 -1.45 11.44 3.16
CA LYS A 56 -2.69 11.58 2.40
C LYS A 56 -3.13 13.03 2.45
N PRO A 57 -3.56 13.66 1.33
CA PRO A 57 -4.00 15.05 1.34
C PRO A 57 -5.15 15.33 2.33
N SER A 58 -6.04 14.36 2.50
CA SER A 58 -7.13 14.39 3.49
C SER A 58 -7.59 12.99 3.90
N THR A 59 -8.36 12.88 4.98
CA THR A 59 -8.82 11.60 5.56
C THR A 59 -9.61 10.73 4.58
N ARG A 60 -10.35 11.34 3.63
CA ARG A 60 -11.12 10.62 2.60
C ARG A 60 -10.47 10.64 1.21
N SER A 61 -9.29 11.24 1.10
CA SER A 61 -8.52 11.24 -0.15
C SER A 61 -7.83 9.88 -0.36
N ARG A 62 -7.35 9.71 -1.59
CA ARG A 62 -6.49 8.60 -1.98
C ARG A 62 -5.05 8.87 -1.55
N CYS A 63 -4.24 7.82 -1.55
CA CYS A 63 -2.80 7.90 -1.33
C CYS A 63 -2.15 8.77 -2.42
N ILE A 64 -1.15 9.57 -2.06
CA ILE A 64 -0.38 10.43 -2.99
C ILE A 64 0.32 9.66 -4.12
N PHE A 65 0.56 8.36 -3.93
CA PHE A 65 1.20 7.48 -4.92
C PHE A 65 0.19 6.75 -5.82
N GLN A 66 -1.11 7.04 -5.66
CA GLN A 66 -2.15 6.46 -6.49
C GLN A 66 -2.42 7.36 -7.69
N TYR A 67 -2.48 6.77 -8.87
CA TYR A 67 -2.79 7.48 -10.11
C TYR A 67 -3.85 6.72 -10.92
N LYS A 68 -4.59 7.43 -11.76
CA LYS A 68 -5.66 6.86 -12.58
C LYS A 68 -5.13 6.53 -13.97
N MET A 69 -5.41 5.33 -14.46
CA MET A 69 -5.15 4.92 -15.84
C MET A 69 -6.43 4.28 -16.39
N ARG A 70 -7.07 4.94 -17.36
CA ARG A 70 -8.42 4.59 -17.86
C ARG A 70 -9.43 4.50 -16.70
N ASP A 71 -10.06 3.36 -16.50
CA ASP A 71 -11.02 3.06 -15.44
C ASP A 71 -10.35 2.48 -14.17
N LYS A 72 -9.03 2.32 -14.16
CA LYS A 72 -8.27 1.71 -13.06
C LYS A 72 -7.49 2.74 -12.24
N TRP A 73 -7.25 2.40 -10.99
CA TRP A 73 -6.40 3.13 -10.05
C TRP A 73 -5.18 2.27 -9.71
N LEU A 74 -4.02 2.72 -10.19
CA LEU A 74 -2.74 2.03 -10.06
C LEU A 74 -1.90 2.67 -8.95
N CYS A 75 -0.85 1.97 -8.53
CA CYS A 75 0.00 2.39 -7.43
C CYS A 75 1.44 2.48 -7.91
N LEU A 76 2.00 3.69 -7.91
CA LEU A 76 3.38 3.92 -8.31
C LEU A 76 4.36 3.08 -7.46
N LEU A 77 4.11 2.98 -6.15
CA LEU A 77 4.93 2.15 -5.26
C LEU A 77 4.90 0.65 -5.61
N GLN A 78 3.83 0.13 -6.21
CA GLN A 78 3.80 -1.26 -6.68
C GLN A 78 4.77 -1.46 -7.85
N GLU A 79 4.79 -0.54 -8.79
CA GLU A 79 5.62 -0.61 -10.00
C GLU A 79 7.12 -0.51 -9.70
N MET A 80 7.48 0.19 -8.62
CA MET A 80 8.87 0.33 -8.16
C MET A 80 9.26 -0.72 -7.11
N ASP A 81 8.40 -1.71 -6.82
CA ASP A 81 8.59 -2.68 -5.73
C ASP A 81 8.80 -2.06 -4.33
N MET A 82 8.24 -0.87 -4.11
CA MET A 82 8.31 -0.13 -2.84
C MET A 82 7.01 -0.16 -2.04
N LYS A 83 6.00 -0.91 -2.49
CA LYS A 83 4.68 -0.95 -1.85
C LYS A 83 4.79 -1.49 -0.41
N PRO A 84 4.31 -0.75 0.62
CA PRO A 84 4.36 -1.20 2.00
C PRO A 84 3.57 -2.49 2.22
N VAL A 85 4.02 -3.32 3.16
CA VAL A 85 3.36 -4.58 3.54
C VAL A 85 1.92 -4.33 3.98
N ALA A 86 1.64 -3.23 4.70
CA ALA A 86 0.26 -2.85 5.04
C ALA A 86 -0.63 -2.70 3.78
N CYS A 87 -0.08 -2.15 2.69
CA CYS A 87 -0.78 -2.04 1.41
C CYS A 87 -0.87 -3.37 0.65
N LYS A 88 0.12 -4.25 0.81
CA LYS A 88 0.12 -5.59 0.21
C LYS A 88 -0.92 -6.50 0.88
N LEU A 89 -1.13 -6.33 2.18
CA LEU A 89 -2.06 -7.18 2.94
C LEU A 89 -3.54 -6.79 2.75
N TRP A 90 -3.87 -5.52 2.54
CA TRP A 90 -5.28 -5.11 2.43
C TRP A 90 -5.97 -5.82 1.24
N PRO A 91 -7.18 -6.41 1.42
CA PRO A 91 -8.10 -6.23 2.56
C PRO A 91 -7.96 -7.26 3.69
N PHE A 92 -6.97 -8.14 3.63
CA PHE A 92 -6.75 -9.17 4.63
C PHE A 92 -6.06 -8.60 5.88
N ILE A 93 -6.46 -9.11 7.03
CA ILE A 93 -5.97 -8.73 8.34
C ILE A 93 -5.50 -10.02 9.04
N PRO A 94 -4.29 -10.52 8.72
CA PRO A 94 -3.73 -11.69 9.37
C PRO A 94 -3.21 -11.33 10.78
N LEU A 95 -3.68 -12.07 11.77
CA LEU A 95 -3.34 -11.89 13.19
C LEU A 95 -2.85 -13.20 13.80
N THR A 96 -2.05 -13.12 14.86
CA THR A 96 -1.65 -14.29 15.68
C THR A 96 -2.64 -14.60 16.79
N LYS A 97 -3.58 -13.68 17.07
CA LYS A 97 -4.65 -13.85 18.06
C LYS A 97 -5.98 -13.34 17.48
N PRO A 98 -7.13 -13.97 17.79
CA PRO A 98 -8.41 -13.52 17.28
C PRO A 98 -8.79 -12.17 17.90
N LYS A 99 -9.18 -11.18 17.08
CA LYS A 99 -9.51 -9.83 17.54
C LYS A 99 -10.93 -9.36 17.20
N TYR A 100 -11.55 -9.90 16.15
CA TYR A 100 -12.85 -9.42 15.66
C TYR A 100 -14.02 -10.38 15.92
N GLY A 101 -13.83 -11.30 16.89
CA GLY A 101 -14.77 -12.39 17.19
C GLY A 101 -14.66 -13.54 16.18
N ARG A 102 -15.50 -14.58 16.35
CA ARG A 102 -15.58 -15.73 15.43
C ARG A 102 -14.22 -16.40 15.15
N GLY A 103 -13.39 -16.53 16.19
CA GLY A 103 -12.02 -17.02 16.07
C GLY A 103 -11.88 -18.37 15.37
N ARG A 104 -12.84 -19.29 15.58
CA ARG A 104 -12.87 -20.60 14.88
C ARG A 104 -12.98 -20.45 13.36
N GLU A 105 -13.82 -19.53 12.88
CA GLU A 105 -14.01 -19.29 11.44
C GLU A 105 -12.90 -18.43 10.83
N ALA A 106 -12.19 -17.66 11.67
CA ALA A 106 -11.02 -16.90 11.24
C ALA A 106 -9.73 -17.73 11.26
N ALA A 107 -9.72 -18.89 11.92
CA ALA A 107 -8.52 -19.72 12.04
C ALA A 107 -8.08 -20.26 10.67
N PHE A 108 -6.81 -20.13 10.34
CA PHE A 108 -6.18 -20.64 9.13
C PHE A 108 -4.82 -21.23 9.51
N GLU A 109 -4.60 -22.50 9.19
CA GLU A 109 -3.33 -23.19 9.44
C GLU A 109 -2.42 -23.00 8.23
N HIS A 110 -1.18 -22.56 8.47
CA HIS A 110 -0.17 -22.41 7.44
C HIS A 110 1.19 -22.81 8.01
N SER A 111 1.85 -23.79 7.37
CA SER A 111 3.19 -24.27 7.77
C SER A 111 3.28 -24.70 9.24
N GLY A 112 2.22 -25.32 9.77
CA GLY A 112 2.15 -25.79 11.15
C GLY A 112 1.82 -24.72 12.19
N GLU A 113 1.63 -23.46 11.77
CA GLU A 113 1.21 -22.36 12.63
C GLU A 113 -0.21 -21.90 12.36
N ARG A 114 -0.93 -21.55 13.43
CA ARG A 114 -2.29 -21.03 13.39
C ARG A 114 -2.31 -19.51 13.32
N PHE A 115 -2.95 -19.00 12.27
CA PHE A 115 -3.27 -17.58 12.11
C PHE A 115 -4.77 -17.33 12.19
N PHE A 116 -5.15 -16.08 12.46
CA PHE A 116 -6.54 -15.62 12.44
C PHE A 116 -6.69 -14.56 11.34
N VAL A 117 -7.26 -14.96 10.20
CA VAL A 117 -7.41 -14.09 9.03
C VAL A 117 -8.84 -13.54 8.97
N TYR A 118 -8.91 -12.20 8.99
CA TYR A 118 -10.12 -11.45 8.74
C TYR A 118 -10.00 -10.65 7.45
N VAL A 119 -11.13 -10.24 6.90
CA VAL A 119 -11.20 -9.47 5.65
C VAL A 119 -12.04 -8.23 5.88
N ASP A 120 -11.52 -7.08 5.44
CA ASP A 120 -12.23 -5.81 5.47
C ASP A 120 -13.29 -5.74 4.36
N PRO A 121 -14.60 -5.73 4.68
CA PRO A 121 -15.65 -5.85 3.68
C PRO A 121 -15.81 -4.60 2.81
N ARG A 122 -15.03 -3.54 3.04
CA ARG A 122 -14.99 -2.35 2.17
C ARG A 122 -14.34 -2.64 0.82
N CYS A 123 -13.67 -3.77 0.64
CA CYS A 123 -13.10 -4.14 -0.64
C CYS A 123 -14.18 -4.67 -1.60
N PRO A 124 -14.40 -4.01 -2.76
CA PRO A 124 -15.39 -4.48 -3.73
C PRO A 124 -14.97 -5.76 -4.46
N GLY A 125 -13.72 -6.20 -4.32
CA GLY A 125 -13.21 -7.44 -4.91
C GLY A 125 -13.55 -8.71 -4.11
N ILE A 126 -14.23 -8.57 -2.97
CA ILE A 126 -14.63 -9.69 -2.12
C ILE A 126 -15.91 -10.34 -2.66
N VAL A 127 -15.90 -11.67 -2.72
CA VAL A 127 -17.09 -12.46 -3.03
C VAL A 127 -17.41 -13.34 -1.82
N LEU A 128 -18.62 -13.21 -1.27
CA LEU A 128 -19.06 -14.00 -0.13
C LEU A 128 -19.51 -15.41 -0.54
N GLY A 129 -19.36 -16.38 0.35
CA GLY A 129 -19.81 -17.76 0.17
C GLY A 129 -18.80 -18.79 0.68
N THR A 130 -18.95 -20.03 0.21
CA THR A 130 -18.03 -21.12 0.52
C THR A 130 -16.66 -20.88 -0.12
N PRO A 131 -15.55 -20.89 0.65
CA PRO A 131 -14.21 -20.65 0.12
C PRO A 131 -13.83 -21.51 -1.08
N SER A 132 -13.28 -20.87 -2.12
CA SER A 132 -12.72 -21.54 -3.29
C SER A 132 -11.36 -22.14 -2.99
N SER A 133 -10.96 -23.14 -3.78
CA SER A 133 -9.60 -23.69 -3.73
C SER A 133 -8.55 -22.63 -4.03
N TYR A 134 -8.82 -21.69 -4.94
CA TYR A 134 -7.93 -20.58 -5.26
C TYR A 134 -7.68 -19.69 -4.04
N LEU A 135 -8.73 -19.29 -3.32
CA LEU A 135 -8.59 -18.49 -2.11
C LEU A 135 -7.73 -19.23 -1.06
N ILE A 136 -8.03 -20.50 -0.79
CA ILE A 136 -7.36 -21.31 0.23
C ILE A 136 -5.90 -21.62 -0.13
N GLN A 137 -5.63 -21.96 -1.39
CA GLN A 137 -4.33 -22.50 -1.80
C GLN A 137 -3.37 -21.45 -2.36
N LYS A 138 -3.86 -20.28 -2.78
CA LYS A 138 -3.04 -19.22 -3.40
C LYS A 138 -3.07 -17.92 -2.61
N VAL A 139 -4.26 -17.38 -2.38
CA VAL A 139 -4.42 -16.03 -1.79
C VAL A 139 -4.05 -16.01 -0.31
N LEU A 140 -4.65 -16.89 0.52
CA LEU A 140 -4.41 -16.90 1.97
C LEU A 140 -2.96 -17.26 2.34
N PRO A 141 -2.29 -18.24 1.70
CA PRO A 141 -0.88 -18.51 1.93
C PRO A 141 0.00 -17.28 1.64
N GLU A 142 -0.19 -16.62 0.51
CA GLU A 142 0.57 -15.41 0.17
C GLU A 142 0.34 -14.28 1.19
N VAL A 143 -0.89 -14.10 1.69
CA VAL A 143 -1.18 -13.13 2.77
C VAL A 143 -0.35 -13.42 4.03
N ILE A 144 -0.23 -14.68 4.43
CA ILE A 144 0.57 -15.07 5.60
C ILE A 144 2.06 -14.88 5.33
N GLU A 145 2.56 -15.32 4.17
CA GLU A 145 3.96 -15.19 3.78
C GLU A 145 4.42 -13.72 3.71
N LEU A 146 3.57 -12.83 3.15
CA LEU A 146 3.79 -11.38 3.14
C LEU A 146 3.82 -10.80 4.57
N ARG A 147 2.94 -11.28 5.45
CA ARG A 147 2.86 -10.81 6.84
C ARG A 147 4.13 -11.17 7.62
N LEU A 148 4.64 -12.39 7.41
CA LEU A 148 5.86 -12.94 8.00
C LEU A 148 7.14 -12.38 7.35
N GLY A 149 7.03 -11.81 6.15
CA GLY A 149 8.18 -11.31 5.39
C GLY A 149 8.96 -12.40 4.65
N LEU A 150 8.41 -13.61 4.56
CA LEU A 150 8.95 -14.72 3.77
C LEU A 150 8.82 -14.44 2.27
N LYS A 151 7.80 -13.67 1.90
CA LYS A 151 7.57 -13.21 0.53
C LYS A 151 7.55 -11.68 0.49
N LYS A 152 8.16 -11.11 -0.56
CA LYS A 152 8.19 -9.66 -0.81
C LYS A 152 7.23 -9.23 -1.90
N HIS A 153 7.13 -9.98 -2.99
CA HIS A 153 6.28 -9.64 -4.14
C HIS A 153 4.87 -10.23 -4.00
N GLN A 154 3.90 -9.60 -4.66
CA GLN A 154 2.53 -10.08 -4.70
C GLN A 154 2.29 -10.74 -6.06
N ASP A 155 1.90 -12.02 -6.05
CA ASP A 155 1.49 -12.72 -7.25
C ASP A 155 -0.04 -12.84 -7.29
N PHE A 156 -0.66 -13.21 -6.17
CA PHE A 156 -2.11 -13.50 -6.09
C PHE A 156 -2.91 -12.41 -5.38
N THR A 157 -2.25 -11.55 -4.60
CA THR A 157 -2.83 -10.45 -3.81
C THR A 157 -2.73 -9.09 -4.53
N THR A 158 -2.54 -9.10 -5.85
CA THR A 158 -2.44 -7.90 -6.69
C THR A 158 -3.34 -8.02 -7.92
N SER A 159 -3.43 -6.94 -8.70
CA SER A 159 -4.20 -6.96 -9.95
C SER A 159 -3.32 -7.49 -11.09
N HIS A 160 -3.86 -8.37 -11.93
CA HIS A 160 -3.17 -8.92 -13.11
C HIS A 160 -3.34 -8.06 -14.37
N LEU A 161 -3.45 -6.74 -14.20
CA LEU A 161 -3.57 -5.83 -15.34
C LEU A 161 -2.32 -5.96 -16.22
N LYS A 162 -2.52 -6.37 -17.47
CA LYS A 162 -1.49 -6.29 -18.51
C LYS A 162 -1.43 -4.83 -18.96
N LEU A 163 -0.52 -4.06 -18.37
CA LEU A 163 -0.24 -2.72 -18.85
C LEU A 163 0.42 -2.85 -20.25
N PRO A 164 0.00 -2.06 -21.25
CA PRO A 164 0.72 -2.04 -22.52
C PRO A 164 2.15 -1.59 -22.26
N VAL A 165 3.11 -2.43 -22.66
CA VAL A 165 4.55 -2.13 -22.58
C VAL A 165 4.83 -0.97 -23.55
N LYS A 166 4.74 0.27 -23.05
CA LYS A 166 5.49 1.39 -23.61
C LYS A 166 6.59 1.70 -22.63
N GLU A 167 7.84 1.70 -23.10
CA GLU A 167 9.04 2.02 -22.33
C GLU A 167 8.84 3.30 -21.49
N GLN A 168 8.46 3.13 -20.23
CA GLN A 168 8.46 4.22 -19.27
C GLN A 168 9.87 4.31 -18.70
N ARG A 169 10.73 5.08 -19.39
CA ARG A 169 11.93 5.63 -18.74
C ARG A 169 11.47 6.64 -17.71
N PHE A 170 11.32 6.21 -16.47
CA PHE A 170 11.22 7.12 -15.32
C PHE A 170 12.60 7.72 -15.07
N THR A 171 12.87 8.91 -15.59
CA THR A 171 14.06 9.68 -15.20
C THR A 171 13.78 10.36 -13.85
N VAL A 172 14.15 9.70 -12.76
CA VAL A 172 14.20 10.33 -11.44
C VAL A 172 15.38 11.31 -11.45
N THR A 173 15.10 12.60 -11.62
CA THR A 173 16.10 13.65 -11.37
C THR A 173 15.90 14.18 -9.94
N PRO A 174 16.95 14.26 -9.10
CA PRO A 174 16.82 14.61 -7.67
C PRO A 174 16.31 16.02 -7.34
N SER A 175 15.82 16.79 -8.31
CA SER A 175 15.51 18.22 -8.10
C SER A 175 14.19 18.68 -8.74
N LYS A 176 13.36 17.78 -9.26
CA LYS A 176 12.08 18.17 -9.86
C LYS A 176 10.95 17.30 -9.34
N ILE A 177 10.02 17.97 -8.66
CA ILE A 177 8.65 17.49 -8.40
C ILE A 177 8.14 16.78 -9.65
N VAL A 178 7.60 15.58 -9.47
CA VAL A 178 6.94 14.80 -10.51
C VAL A 178 5.86 15.66 -11.17
N GLY A 179 6.18 16.23 -12.34
CA GLY A 179 5.22 16.92 -13.19
C GLY A 179 4.37 15.88 -13.91
N TYR A 180 3.14 15.69 -13.45
CA TYR A 180 2.13 14.95 -14.20
C TYR A 180 1.68 15.82 -15.38
N HIS A 181 2.06 15.47 -16.61
CA HIS A 181 1.43 16.02 -17.80
C HIS A 181 0.04 15.38 -17.94
N HIS A 182 -0.98 16.05 -17.43
CA HIS A 182 -2.36 15.86 -17.86
C HIS A 182 -2.63 16.80 -19.03
N GLU A 183 -3.00 16.25 -20.18
CA GLU A 183 -3.71 17.02 -21.20
C GLU A 183 -4.97 17.64 -20.59
N ALA A 184 -5.24 18.87 -21.03
CA ALA A 184 -6.00 19.91 -20.36
C ALA A 184 -7.43 19.51 -19.95
N GLY A 185 -7.82 19.95 -18.75
CA GLY A 185 -9.19 19.85 -18.22
C GLY A 185 -9.36 20.56 -16.88
N SER A 186 -9.20 21.89 -16.90
CA SER A 186 -9.76 22.94 -16.02
C SER A 186 -10.02 22.73 -14.51
N LEU A 187 -9.60 23.75 -13.75
CA LEU A 187 -10.03 24.24 -12.43
C LEU A 187 -9.22 23.89 -11.15
N TYR A 188 -8.39 24.88 -10.76
CA TYR A 188 -8.06 25.38 -9.41
C TYR A 188 -7.42 24.48 -8.33
N SER A 189 -6.17 24.82 -7.95
CA SER A 189 -5.84 25.56 -6.71
C SER A 189 -4.34 25.40 -6.38
N SER A 190 -3.59 26.49 -6.50
CA SER A 190 -2.17 26.59 -6.18
C SER A 190 -1.95 26.78 -4.68
N TYR A 191 -1.23 25.85 -4.03
CA TYR A 191 -0.68 26.06 -2.69
C TYR A 191 0.73 26.67 -2.80
N PRO A 192 1.10 27.67 -1.97
CA PRO A 192 2.34 28.42 -2.12
C PRO A 192 3.57 27.63 -1.64
N MET A 193 4.64 27.65 -2.46
CA MET A 193 5.98 27.24 -2.04
C MET A 193 6.61 28.34 -1.17
N ASN A 194 6.93 28.02 0.09
CA ASN A 194 7.89 28.82 0.84
C ASN A 194 9.31 28.48 0.34
N ARG A 195 10.00 29.49 -0.21
CA ARG A 195 11.44 29.46 -0.49
C ARG A 195 12.21 29.42 0.83
N ILE A 196 12.95 28.35 1.08
CA ILE A 196 14.03 28.39 2.06
C ILE A 196 15.32 28.73 1.33
N SER A 197 15.88 29.89 1.72
CA SER A 197 17.17 30.42 1.29
C SER A 197 18.31 29.51 1.73
N THR A 198 19.23 29.22 0.79
CA THR A 198 20.47 28.50 1.07
C THR A 198 21.53 29.46 1.61
N SER A 199 22.01 29.23 2.83
CA SER A 199 23.38 29.65 3.18
C SER A 199 24.02 28.75 4.26
N ARG A 200 25.05 28.04 3.80
CA ARG A 200 26.33 27.70 4.45
C ARG A 200 26.34 27.36 5.95
N LEU A 201 26.65 26.11 6.27
CA LEU A 201 27.42 25.75 7.47
C LEU A 201 28.61 24.89 7.05
N SER A 202 29.80 25.49 7.16
CA SER A 202 31.10 24.86 7.00
C SER A 202 31.44 24.04 8.24
N TYR A 203 31.75 22.75 8.08
CA TYR A 203 32.40 21.97 9.14
C TYR A 203 33.91 21.96 8.90
N ARG A 204 34.66 22.52 9.86
CA ARG A 204 36.12 22.38 9.99
C ARG A 204 36.43 20.98 10.51
N LEU A 205 37.28 20.25 9.80
CA LEU A 205 37.94 19.05 10.29
C LEU A 205 39.05 19.44 11.27
N ALA A 206 38.97 18.94 12.50
CA ALA A 206 40.07 18.95 13.46
C ALA A 206 40.99 17.76 13.17
N LYS A 207 42.30 18.04 13.11
CA LYS A 207 43.38 17.06 13.02
C LYS A 207 43.46 16.19 14.26
N LEU A 208 43.60 14.87 14.07
CA LEU A 208 44.55 14.00 14.77
C LEU A 208 45.10 13.02 13.73
#